data_AF-A0A2J7REK1-F1
#
_entry.id   AF-A0A2J7REK1-F1
#
_cell.length_a   1.000
_cell.length_b   1.000
_cell.length_c   1.000
_cell.angle_alpha   90.00
_cell.angle_beta   90.00
_cell.angle_gamma   90.00
#
_symmetry.space_group_name_H-M   'P 1'
#
loop_
_entity.id
_entity.type
_entity.pdbx_description
1 polymer ?
#
loop_
_entity_poly.entity_id
_entity_poly.type
_entity_poly.pdbx_seq_one_letter_code
_entity_poly.pdbx_strand_id
1 'polypeptide(L)'
;MKEMVTTLQEFYQGKVVLLTGATGFLGKMLLVKLLLSCPDIEGIIVLLRKNKEETVTGRLSATLSSSVFSEVPEEKLLKVSAVEADIEEPGLGLSSEDRELILKSHVSIVFHVAASVKFNKPLHVAIKANTLSVLGVLQLCHELPEIKALVYVSTAYSQCPHSEIEEKIYPMDLKLSAEGEILDGENGTKYRDVEKWPNTYTYSKALAEDMIQKNKKHLPVAIFRPSMVINAWKEPHPGWINNVYGVTRILADLYLGRTQICLYHDRKVCDLIPVDMCANAMIAIGWETAMAVYREQTKVYNFVSGTQNPITWKEYWLYVGQKIKQCPAAHAQWYYCLICTRFWPIYSILWCFLQLVPAFLLQILFYCTSPPKRHIRHSIEHLKYVVLVKYFSLREWKYHDTNVRSLLGKLTPEDRDIFNFDIKQLNWNEYIESCVKGVRQHILKDDMSTLAFARKRYQTLYALHCVLVTCLILLIFRMVWYFCS
;
A
#
# COMPACT_ATOMS: atom_id res chain seq x y z
N MET A 1 18.17 -15.53 33.06
CA MET A 1 16.78 -15.97 32.80
C MET A 1 16.67 -16.14 31.29
N LYS A 2 16.26 -17.31 30.79
CA LYS A 2 15.82 -17.39 29.37
C LYS A 2 14.62 -16.46 29.25
N GLU A 3 14.64 -15.52 28.31
CA GLU A 3 13.45 -14.74 27.97
C GLU A 3 12.33 -15.73 27.65
N MET A 4 11.16 -15.57 28.28
CA MET A 4 10.01 -16.42 27.97
C MET A 4 9.59 -16.12 26.53
N VAL A 5 9.63 -17.16 25.69
CA VAL A 5 9.19 -17.09 24.30
C VAL A 5 7.66 -16.97 24.28
N THR A 6 7.12 -16.05 23.49
CA THR A 6 5.68 -15.82 23.40
C THR A 6 4.97 -16.87 22.54
N THR A 7 3.65 -17.00 22.65
CA THR A 7 2.87 -18.04 21.93
C THR A 7 3.08 -17.97 20.41
N LEU A 8 3.11 -16.75 19.84
CA LEU A 8 3.35 -16.59 18.41
C LEU A 8 4.78 -16.98 18.05
N GLN A 9 5.77 -16.62 18.88
CA GLN A 9 7.16 -17.00 18.64
C GLN A 9 7.35 -18.52 18.68
N GLU A 10 6.75 -19.20 19.67
CA GLU A 10 6.75 -20.66 19.77
C GLU A 10 6.10 -21.31 18.53
N PHE A 11 5.01 -20.73 18.01
CA PHE A 11 4.36 -21.24 16.81
C PHE A 11 5.26 -21.18 15.56
N TYR A 12 6.04 -20.11 15.39
CA TYR A 12 6.97 -19.94 14.27
C TYR A 12 8.32 -20.66 14.47
N GLN A 13 8.59 -21.20 15.65
CA GLN A 13 9.80 -21.95 15.94
C GLN A 13 9.90 -23.19 15.05
N GLY A 14 11.05 -23.36 14.39
CA GLY A 14 11.30 -24.51 13.51
C GLY A 14 10.37 -24.55 12.29
N LYS A 15 9.76 -23.43 11.90
CA LYS A 15 8.91 -23.35 10.71
C LYS A 15 9.68 -22.81 9.52
N VAL A 16 9.36 -23.34 8.35
CA VAL A 16 9.76 -22.77 7.06
C VAL A 16 8.58 -21.99 6.46
N VAL A 17 8.83 -20.72 6.15
CA VAL A 17 7.85 -19.79 5.56
C VAL A 17 8.15 -19.60 4.07
N LEU A 18 7.11 -19.67 3.23
CA LEU A 18 7.18 -19.22 1.84
C LEU A 18 6.53 -17.83 1.71
N LEU A 19 7.27 -16.87 1.17
CA LEU A 19 6.82 -15.48 1.02
C LEU A 19 6.88 -15.04 -0.44
N THR A 20 5.73 -14.68 -1.00
CA THR A 20 5.69 -13.96 -2.28
C THR A 20 5.68 -12.46 -2.06
N GLY A 21 6.28 -11.70 -2.98
CA GLY A 21 6.24 -10.23 -2.91
C GLY A 21 7.20 -9.62 -1.88
N ALA A 22 8.23 -10.37 -1.47
CA ALA A 22 9.24 -9.96 -0.49
C ALA A 22 9.97 -8.66 -0.85
N THR A 23 10.03 -8.28 -2.13
CA THR A 23 10.66 -7.02 -2.57
C THR A 23 9.75 -5.80 -2.42
N GLY A 24 8.44 -6.01 -2.20
CA GLY A 24 7.44 -4.96 -2.08
C GLY A 24 7.43 -4.28 -0.70
N PHE A 25 6.65 -3.22 -0.55
CA PHE A 25 6.58 -2.45 0.70
C PHE A 25 6.17 -3.29 1.91
N LEU A 26 4.99 -3.91 1.84
CA LEU A 26 4.47 -4.77 2.91
C LEU A 26 5.28 -6.06 3.06
N GLY A 27 5.74 -6.65 1.94
CA GLY A 27 6.55 -7.88 1.97
C GLY A 27 7.89 -7.69 2.67
N LYS A 28 8.58 -6.55 2.45
CA LYS A 28 9.80 -6.21 3.18
C LYS A 28 9.54 -6.06 4.67
N MET A 29 8.46 -5.36 5.04
CA MET A 29 8.10 -5.18 6.45
C MET A 29 7.80 -6.52 7.13
N LEU A 30 7.04 -7.38 6.47
CA LEU A 30 6.75 -8.72 6.97
C LEU A 30 8.02 -9.56 7.14
N LEU A 31 8.94 -9.49 6.18
CA LEU A 31 10.22 -10.20 6.26
C LEU A 31 11.06 -9.70 7.43
N VAL A 32 11.18 -8.38 7.61
CA VAL A 32 11.87 -7.78 8.76
C VAL A 32 11.24 -8.23 10.06
N LYS A 33 9.90 -8.20 10.16
CA LYS A 33 9.20 -8.58 11.39
C LYS A 33 9.41 -10.05 11.74
N LEU A 34 9.32 -10.95 10.76
CA LEU A 34 9.58 -12.38 10.96
C LEU A 34 11.01 -12.62 11.45
N LEU A 35 12.01 -11.96 10.85
CA LEU A 35 13.40 -12.14 11.23
C LEU A 35 13.71 -11.57 12.62
N LEU A 36 13.21 -10.38 12.95
CA LEU A 36 13.46 -9.75 14.24
C LEU A 36 12.70 -10.45 15.37
N SER A 37 11.41 -10.68 15.18
CA SER A 37 10.51 -11.10 16.24
C SER A 37 10.28 -12.60 16.32
N CYS A 38 10.59 -13.40 15.29
CA CYS A 38 10.54 -14.87 15.34
C CYS A 38 11.96 -15.46 15.19
N PRO A 39 12.84 -15.31 16.20
CA PRO A 39 14.27 -15.61 16.06
C PRO A 39 14.55 -17.08 15.73
N ASP A 40 13.71 -18.01 16.18
CA ASP A 40 13.88 -19.45 15.99
C ASP A 40 13.14 -20.00 14.76
N ILE A 41 12.71 -19.13 13.84
CA ILE A 41 12.26 -19.55 12.51
C ILE A 41 13.38 -20.30 11.80
N GLU A 42 13.06 -21.40 11.12
CA GLU A 42 14.07 -22.25 10.47
C GLU A 42 14.58 -21.61 9.18
N GLY A 43 13.64 -21.16 8.34
CA GLY A 43 13.98 -20.53 7.06
C GLY A 43 12.82 -19.78 6.44
N ILE A 44 13.15 -18.83 5.56
CA ILE A 44 12.18 -18.07 4.78
C ILE A 44 12.57 -18.17 3.30
N ILE A 45 11.76 -18.87 2.52
CA ILE A 45 11.91 -18.97 1.07
C ILE A 45 11.13 -17.81 0.44
N VAL A 46 11.82 -16.95 -0.32
CA VAL A 46 11.18 -15.86 -1.06
C VAL A 46 11.09 -16.17 -2.55
N LEU A 47 9.91 -15.97 -3.13
CA LEU A 47 9.71 -16.11 -4.57
C LEU A 47 10.05 -14.79 -5.27
N LEU A 48 11.07 -14.82 -6.12
CA LEU A 48 11.57 -13.65 -6.85
C LEU A 48 11.51 -13.87 -8.35
N ARG A 49 10.91 -12.91 -9.05
CA ARG A 49 10.90 -12.90 -10.51
C ARG A 49 12.30 -12.64 -11.06
N LYS A 50 12.68 -13.37 -12.12
CA LYS A 50 13.87 -13.06 -12.92
C LYS A 50 13.84 -11.60 -13.41
N ASN A 51 14.97 -10.93 -13.35
CA ASN A 51 15.18 -9.67 -14.04
C ASN A 51 16.18 -9.91 -15.18
N LYS A 52 16.00 -9.27 -16.34
CA LYS A 52 16.96 -9.39 -17.46
C LYS A 52 18.36 -8.90 -17.09
N GLU A 53 18.44 -7.99 -16.12
CA GLU A 53 19.66 -7.30 -15.70
C GLU A 53 20.29 -7.88 -14.42
N GLU A 54 19.59 -8.76 -13.69
CA GLU A 54 20.02 -9.19 -12.36
C GLU A 54 19.59 -10.63 -12.06
N THR A 55 20.50 -11.42 -11.49
CA THR A 55 20.21 -12.77 -11.01
C THR A 55 19.27 -12.73 -9.80
N VAL A 56 18.56 -13.83 -9.53
CA VAL A 56 17.71 -13.95 -8.34
C VAL A 56 18.49 -13.72 -7.04
N THR A 57 19.72 -14.23 -6.97
CA THR A 57 20.63 -14.04 -5.84
C THR A 57 21.08 -12.59 -5.68
N GLY A 58 21.41 -11.91 -6.77
CA GLY A 58 21.74 -10.47 -6.77
C GLY A 58 20.56 -9.64 -6.26
N ARG A 59 19.35 -9.93 -6.77
CA ARG A 59 18.13 -9.22 -6.38
C ARG A 59 17.75 -9.47 -4.93
N LEU A 60 17.96 -10.67 -4.40
CA LEU A 60 17.82 -10.96 -2.98
C LEU A 60 18.82 -10.12 -2.17
N SER A 61 20.10 -10.14 -2.53
CA SER A 61 21.14 -9.38 -1.84
C SER A 61 20.84 -7.87 -1.83
N ALA A 62 20.43 -7.29 -2.96
CA ALA A 62 20.01 -5.90 -3.06
C ALA A 62 18.76 -5.59 -2.20
N THR A 63 17.85 -6.56 -2.06
CA THR A 63 16.67 -6.43 -1.20
C THR A 63 17.08 -6.39 0.27
N LEU A 64 17.91 -7.34 0.71
CA LEU A 64 18.38 -7.46 2.10
C LEU A 64 19.38 -6.36 2.48
N SER A 65 20.06 -5.75 1.50
CA SER A 65 20.95 -4.59 1.73
C SER A 65 20.20 -3.26 1.87
N SER A 66 18.87 -3.24 1.69
CA SER A 66 18.10 -2.01 1.80
C SER A 66 17.94 -1.57 3.27
N SER A 67 17.85 -0.26 3.49
CA SER A 67 17.90 0.34 4.84
C SER A 67 16.83 -0.15 5.83
N VAL A 68 15.78 -0.84 5.37
CA VAL A 68 14.76 -1.43 6.25
C VAL A 68 15.31 -2.63 7.04
N PHE A 69 16.37 -3.28 6.53
CA PHE A 69 17.00 -4.43 7.16
C PHE A 69 18.22 -4.04 8.02
N SER A 70 18.52 -2.75 8.21
CA SER A 70 19.73 -2.31 8.91
C SER A 70 19.82 -2.78 10.35
N GLU A 71 18.68 -3.04 10.99
CA GLU A 71 18.59 -3.55 12.35
C GLU A 71 18.49 -5.08 12.42
N VAL A 72 18.41 -5.76 11.27
CA VAL A 72 18.35 -7.22 11.19
C VAL A 72 19.78 -7.78 11.24
N PRO A 73 20.12 -8.63 12.23
CA PRO A 73 21.44 -9.23 12.31
C PRO A 73 21.76 -10.10 11.09
N GLU A 74 23.03 -10.12 10.68
CA GLU A 74 23.49 -10.84 9.48
C GLU A 74 23.17 -12.34 9.56
N GLU A 75 23.33 -12.96 10.74
CA GLU A 75 23.02 -14.37 10.95
C GLU A 75 21.55 -14.71 10.72
N LYS A 76 20.64 -13.73 10.93
CA LYS A 76 19.23 -13.90 10.65
C LYS A 76 18.93 -13.72 9.16
N LEU A 77 19.66 -12.84 8.47
CA LEU A 77 19.54 -12.67 7.01
C LEU A 77 19.90 -13.95 6.25
N LEU A 78 20.84 -14.75 6.77
CA LEU A 78 21.22 -16.06 6.20
C LEU A 78 20.08 -17.08 6.19
N LYS A 79 19.01 -16.87 6.96
CA LYS A 79 17.81 -17.71 6.95
C LYS A 79 16.91 -17.47 5.73
N VAL A 80 17.20 -16.44 4.94
CA VAL A 80 16.40 -16.10 3.75
C VAL A 80 17.05 -16.71 2.51
N SER A 81 16.32 -17.57 1.83
CA SER A 81 16.70 -18.11 0.52
C SER A 81 15.75 -17.61 -0.56
N ALA A 82 16.20 -17.56 -1.81
CA ALA A 82 15.37 -17.11 -2.93
C ALA A 82 15.25 -18.20 -3.99
N VAL A 83 14.05 -18.30 -4.57
CA VAL A 83 13.71 -19.19 -5.67
C VAL A 83 13.22 -18.35 -6.85
N GLU A 84 13.64 -18.72 -8.07
CA GLU A 84 13.19 -18.05 -9.29
C GLU A 84 11.73 -18.42 -9.55
N ALA A 85 10.84 -17.43 -9.56
CA ALA A 85 9.43 -17.67 -9.85
C ALA A 85 8.77 -16.42 -10.45
N ASP A 86 7.92 -16.62 -11.46
CA ASP A 86 6.99 -15.60 -11.94
C ASP A 86 5.57 -16.03 -11.65
N ILE A 87 4.96 -15.38 -10.65
CA ILE A 87 3.60 -15.68 -10.22
C ILE A 87 2.55 -15.45 -11.32
N GLU A 88 2.90 -14.71 -12.38
CA GLU A 88 2.02 -14.50 -13.53
C GLU A 88 2.03 -15.73 -14.47
N GLU A 89 3.06 -16.57 -14.43
CA GLU A 89 3.21 -17.73 -15.31
C GLU A 89 2.54 -19.01 -14.76
N PRO A 90 2.13 -19.96 -15.64
CA PRO A 90 1.61 -21.26 -15.21
C PRO A 90 2.57 -21.96 -14.24
N GLY A 91 2.03 -22.59 -13.19
CA GLY A 91 2.85 -23.23 -12.17
C GLY A 91 3.79 -22.28 -11.42
N LEU A 92 3.48 -20.97 -11.40
CA LEU A 92 4.30 -19.89 -10.84
C LEU A 92 5.66 -19.70 -11.55
N GLY A 93 5.82 -20.24 -12.76
CA GLY A 93 7.08 -20.18 -13.50
C GLY A 93 8.25 -20.89 -12.80
N LEU A 94 7.96 -21.80 -11.85
CA LEU A 94 8.97 -22.58 -11.14
C LEU A 94 9.56 -23.65 -12.06
N SER A 95 10.88 -23.86 -11.97
CA SER A 95 11.51 -25.04 -12.56
C SER A 95 11.11 -26.29 -11.76
N SER A 96 11.27 -27.48 -12.36
CA SER A 96 11.03 -28.74 -11.67
C SER A 96 11.89 -28.88 -10.42
N GLU A 97 13.15 -28.45 -10.49
CA GLU A 97 14.12 -28.49 -9.39
C GLU A 97 13.72 -27.53 -8.26
N ASP A 98 13.39 -26.28 -8.59
CA ASP A 98 12.98 -25.26 -7.62
C ASP A 98 11.67 -25.65 -6.91
N ARG A 99 10.74 -26.25 -7.65
CA ARG A 99 9.50 -26.77 -7.12
C ARG A 99 9.74 -27.94 -6.16
N GLU A 100 10.60 -28.88 -6.52
CA GLU A 100 10.99 -29.99 -5.67
C GLU A 100 11.70 -29.52 -4.40
N LEU A 101 12.57 -28.50 -4.51
CA LEU A 101 13.23 -27.86 -3.37
C LEU A 101 12.19 -27.30 -2.39
N ILE A 102 11.19 -26.57 -2.87
CA ILE A 102 10.12 -26.02 -2.01
C ILE A 102 9.36 -27.15 -1.29
N LEU A 103 8.99 -28.21 -2.02
CA LEU A 103 8.25 -29.35 -1.46
C LEU A 103 9.06 -30.11 -0.40
N LYS A 104 10.38 -30.21 -0.58
CA LYS A 104 11.32 -30.85 0.36
C LYS A 104 11.71 -29.96 1.54
N SER A 105 11.44 -28.66 1.48
CA SER A 105 11.82 -27.69 2.52
C SER A 105 10.81 -27.61 3.67
N HIS A 106 9.84 -28.53 3.76
CA HIS A 106 8.85 -28.56 4.85
C HIS A 106 8.13 -27.22 5.09
N VAL A 107 7.80 -26.50 3.99
CA VAL A 107 7.06 -25.24 4.08
C VAL A 107 5.71 -25.49 4.76
N SER A 108 5.47 -24.76 5.85
CA SER A 108 4.26 -24.90 6.67
C SER A 108 3.41 -23.63 6.68
N ILE A 109 3.97 -22.48 6.30
CA ILE A 109 3.25 -21.21 6.29
C ILE A 109 3.55 -20.47 4.99
N VAL A 110 2.50 -20.02 4.31
CA VAL A 110 2.61 -19.27 3.05
C VAL A 110 1.99 -17.89 3.23
N PHE A 111 2.76 -16.85 2.93
CA PHE A 111 2.29 -15.48 2.84
C PHE A 111 2.26 -15.05 1.38
N HIS A 112 1.07 -14.93 0.80
CA HIS A 112 0.89 -14.45 -0.56
C HIS A 112 0.61 -12.94 -0.57
N VAL A 113 1.69 -12.14 -0.65
CA VAL A 113 1.65 -10.66 -0.62
C VAL A 113 1.80 -10.06 -2.01
N ALA A 114 2.40 -10.80 -2.95
CA ALA A 114 2.63 -10.31 -4.31
C ALA A 114 1.33 -9.90 -5.00
N ALA A 115 1.33 -8.69 -5.57
CA ALA A 115 0.22 -8.16 -6.34
C ALA A 115 0.71 -7.04 -7.26
N SER A 116 0.04 -6.87 -8.38
CA SER A 116 0.09 -5.65 -9.18
C SER A 116 -0.83 -4.59 -8.58
N VAL A 117 -0.27 -3.64 -7.83
CA VAL A 117 -0.97 -2.50 -7.20
C VAL A 117 -1.15 -1.29 -8.12
N LYS A 118 -0.94 -1.45 -9.43
CA LYS A 118 -1.17 -0.39 -10.42
C LYS A 118 -2.66 -0.38 -10.82
N PHE A 119 -3.37 0.69 -10.46
CA PHE A 119 -4.82 0.77 -10.63
C PHE A 119 -5.29 0.95 -12.09
N ASN A 120 -4.39 1.24 -13.04
CA ASN A 120 -4.74 1.55 -14.43
C ASN A 120 -4.17 0.54 -15.44
N LYS A 121 -3.74 -0.65 -15.00
CA LYS A 121 -3.34 -1.71 -15.94
C LYS A 121 -4.55 -2.20 -16.73
N PRO A 122 -4.35 -2.67 -17.98
CA PRO A 122 -5.38 -3.41 -18.71
C PRO A 122 -5.89 -4.56 -17.85
N LEU A 123 -7.20 -4.81 -17.90
CA LEU A 123 -7.86 -5.71 -16.98
C LEU A 123 -7.31 -7.15 -17.04
N HIS A 124 -7.05 -7.69 -18.23
CA HIS A 124 -6.45 -9.01 -18.40
C HIS A 124 -5.09 -9.13 -17.68
N VAL A 125 -4.27 -8.06 -17.69
CA VAL A 125 -2.99 -8.04 -16.96
C VAL A 125 -3.21 -8.00 -15.46
N ALA A 126 -4.19 -7.22 -14.98
CA ALA A 126 -4.54 -7.18 -13.56
C ALA A 126 -5.04 -8.53 -13.06
N ILE A 127 -5.85 -9.23 -13.86
CA ILE A 127 -6.37 -10.57 -13.57
C ILE A 127 -5.25 -11.62 -13.56
N LYS A 128 -4.39 -11.64 -14.58
CA LYS A 128 -3.23 -12.55 -14.61
C LYS A 128 -2.37 -12.38 -13.34
N ALA A 129 -2.08 -11.13 -12.98
CA ALA A 129 -1.21 -10.81 -11.85
C ALA A 129 -1.83 -11.00 -10.45
N ASN A 130 -3.13 -10.74 -10.28
CA ASN A 130 -3.75 -10.67 -8.94
C ASN A 130 -4.75 -11.80 -8.67
N THR A 131 -5.28 -12.44 -9.73
CA THR A 131 -6.32 -13.47 -9.65
C THR A 131 -5.76 -14.84 -10.03
N LEU A 132 -5.21 -14.99 -11.24
CA LEU A 132 -4.72 -16.30 -11.71
C LEU A 132 -3.48 -16.75 -10.94
N SER A 133 -2.62 -15.81 -10.57
CA SER A 133 -1.47 -16.07 -9.67
C SER A 133 -1.88 -16.76 -8.37
N VAL A 134 -3.07 -16.47 -7.84
CA VAL A 134 -3.58 -17.09 -6.63
C VAL A 134 -3.90 -18.57 -6.83
N LEU A 135 -4.41 -18.94 -8.02
CA LEU A 135 -4.65 -20.35 -8.36
C LEU A 135 -3.34 -21.15 -8.39
N GLY A 136 -2.28 -20.58 -8.97
CA GLY A 136 -0.95 -21.19 -8.96
C GLY A 136 -0.41 -21.38 -7.54
N VAL A 137 -0.61 -20.39 -6.65
CA VAL A 137 -0.22 -20.50 -5.23
C VAL A 137 -1.04 -21.57 -4.51
N LEU A 138 -2.36 -21.64 -4.75
CA LEU A 138 -3.21 -22.68 -4.17
C LEU A 138 -2.79 -24.07 -4.64
N GLN A 139 -2.47 -24.23 -5.93
CA GLN A 139 -1.98 -25.49 -6.47
C GLN A 139 -0.68 -25.93 -5.78
N LEU A 140 0.30 -25.02 -5.65
CA LEU A 140 1.52 -25.31 -4.90
C LEU A 140 1.20 -25.69 -3.44
N CYS A 141 0.29 -24.98 -2.78
CA CYS A 141 -0.10 -25.26 -1.40
C CYS A 141 -0.77 -26.63 -1.21
N HIS A 142 -1.51 -27.13 -2.21
CA HIS A 142 -2.11 -28.48 -2.17
C HIS A 142 -1.05 -29.59 -2.15
N GLU A 143 0.17 -29.28 -2.61
CA GLU A 143 1.25 -30.24 -2.71
C GLU A 143 2.22 -30.14 -1.52
N LEU A 144 2.12 -29.08 -0.71
CA LEU A 144 2.90 -28.90 0.51
C LEU A 144 2.42 -29.87 1.60
N PRO A 145 3.26 -30.84 2.04
CA PRO A 145 2.83 -31.87 2.98
C PRO A 145 2.46 -31.33 4.37
N GLU A 146 3.05 -30.21 4.77
CA GLU A 146 2.96 -29.66 6.13
C GLU A 146 2.23 -28.32 6.22
N ILE A 147 1.51 -27.93 5.17
CA ILE A 147 0.82 -26.64 5.13
C ILE A 147 -0.14 -26.48 6.33
N LYS A 148 0.14 -25.47 7.15
CA LYS A 148 -0.67 -25.07 8.32
C LYS A 148 -1.43 -23.78 8.08
N ALA A 149 -0.91 -22.85 7.29
CA ALA A 149 -1.60 -21.61 6.99
C ALA A 149 -1.19 -21.02 5.63
N LEU A 150 -2.18 -20.56 4.86
CA LEU A 150 -2.00 -19.66 3.73
C LEU A 150 -2.69 -18.33 4.04
N VAL A 151 -1.93 -17.24 4.10
CA VAL A 151 -2.45 -15.88 4.30
C VAL A 151 -2.35 -15.12 2.98
N TYR A 152 -3.51 -14.83 2.39
CA TYR A 152 -3.62 -14.02 1.18
C TYR A 152 -3.85 -12.55 1.51
N VAL A 153 -3.05 -11.66 0.91
CA VAL A 153 -3.26 -10.20 1.05
C VAL A 153 -4.14 -9.68 -0.09
N SER A 154 -5.35 -9.27 0.28
CA SER A 154 -6.28 -8.53 -0.55
C SER A 154 -6.23 -7.03 -0.21
N THR A 155 -7.37 -6.33 -0.23
CA THR A 155 -7.51 -4.94 0.20
C THR A 155 -8.91 -4.70 0.74
N ALA A 156 -9.07 -3.82 1.72
CA ALA A 156 -10.39 -3.38 2.21
C ALA A 156 -11.26 -2.76 1.10
N TYR A 157 -10.65 -2.33 0.00
CA TYR A 157 -11.36 -1.76 -1.15
C TYR A 157 -11.77 -2.79 -2.21
N SER A 158 -11.50 -4.08 -2.01
CA SER A 158 -11.90 -5.12 -2.98
C SER A 158 -13.41 -5.13 -3.16
N GLN A 159 -14.16 -4.91 -2.09
CA GLN A 159 -15.63 -4.89 -2.09
C GLN A 159 -16.21 -3.46 -2.09
N CYS A 160 -15.47 -2.48 -2.63
CA CYS A 160 -15.87 -1.08 -2.64
C CYS A 160 -17.18 -0.71 -3.38
N PRO A 161 -17.78 -1.55 -4.26
CA PRO A 161 -19.14 -1.31 -4.75
C PRO A 161 -20.21 -1.35 -3.64
N HIS A 162 -19.96 -2.06 -2.54
CA HIS A 162 -20.85 -2.11 -1.38
C HIS A 162 -20.55 -0.93 -0.45
N SER A 163 -21.58 -0.32 0.15
CA SER A 163 -21.41 0.73 1.16
C SER A 163 -21.02 0.18 2.54
N GLU A 164 -21.46 -1.04 2.83
CA GLU A 164 -21.13 -1.80 4.04
C GLU A 164 -20.38 -3.07 3.65
N ILE A 165 -19.18 -3.24 4.19
CA ILE A 165 -18.25 -4.30 3.85
C ILE A 165 -18.02 -5.17 5.08
N GLU A 166 -18.54 -6.39 5.01
CA GLU A 166 -18.44 -7.42 6.04
C GLU A 166 -17.16 -8.26 5.87
N GLU A 167 -16.79 -8.99 6.91
CA GLU A 167 -15.68 -9.95 6.90
C GLU A 167 -16.09 -11.30 6.31
N LYS A 168 -16.62 -11.25 5.09
CA LYS A 168 -16.98 -12.41 4.28
C LYS A 168 -16.50 -12.24 2.85
N ILE A 169 -16.44 -13.36 2.13
CA ILE A 169 -16.19 -13.37 0.69
C ILE A 169 -17.52 -13.11 -0.02
N TYR A 170 -17.49 -12.24 -1.03
CA TYR A 170 -18.64 -11.90 -1.84
C TYR A 170 -18.54 -12.69 -3.14
N PRO A 171 -19.47 -13.63 -3.41
CA PRO A 171 -19.42 -14.43 -4.62
C PRO A 171 -19.48 -13.55 -5.86
N MET A 172 -18.67 -13.90 -6.86
CA MET A 172 -18.72 -13.26 -8.17
C MET A 172 -19.29 -14.23 -9.22
N ASP A 173 -20.20 -13.72 -10.06
CA ASP A 173 -20.83 -14.48 -11.14
C ASP A 173 -19.91 -14.51 -12.38
N LEU A 174 -18.80 -15.26 -12.26
CA LEU A 174 -17.87 -15.52 -13.36
C LEU A 174 -17.64 -17.03 -13.52
N LYS A 175 -17.63 -17.48 -14.78
CA LYS A 175 -17.26 -18.84 -15.18
C LYS A 175 -15.81 -18.87 -15.64
N LEU A 176 -15.09 -19.90 -15.22
CA LEU A 176 -13.72 -20.19 -15.65
C LEU A 176 -13.68 -21.49 -16.45
N SER A 177 -12.69 -21.57 -17.33
CA SER A 177 -12.36 -22.77 -18.07
C SER A 177 -11.64 -23.75 -17.15
N ALA A 178 -11.52 -24.99 -17.59
CA ALA A 178 -10.75 -26.00 -16.86
C ALA A 178 -9.27 -25.62 -16.74
N GLU A 179 -8.77 -24.79 -17.67
CA GLU A 179 -7.41 -24.27 -17.77
C GLU A 179 -7.21 -22.96 -16.96
N GLY A 180 -8.25 -22.50 -16.26
CA GLY A 180 -8.21 -21.26 -15.47
C GLY A 180 -8.34 -19.99 -16.32
N GLU A 181 -8.75 -20.11 -17.58
CA GLU A 181 -9.07 -18.96 -18.42
C GLU A 181 -10.46 -18.44 -18.07
N ILE A 182 -10.63 -17.13 -18.03
CA ILE A 182 -11.96 -16.54 -17.84
C ILE A 182 -12.75 -16.77 -19.13
N LEU A 183 -13.74 -17.67 -19.07
CA LEU A 183 -14.56 -18.08 -20.22
C LEU A 183 -15.49 -16.97 -20.73
N ASP A 184 -15.55 -15.84 -20.02
CA ASP A 184 -16.22 -14.64 -20.51
C ASP A 184 -15.29 -13.88 -21.50
N GLY A 185 -15.08 -14.48 -22.68
CA GLY A 185 -14.82 -13.74 -23.92
C GLY A 185 -13.78 -14.30 -24.91
N GLU A 186 -14.26 -14.99 -25.96
CA GLU A 186 -13.70 -14.86 -27.32
C GLU A 186 -14.52 -13.90 -28.22
N ASN A 187 -15.80 -13.58 -27.92
CA ASN A 187 -16.66 -12.83 -28.85
C ASN A 187 -17.69 -11.84 -28.23
N GLY A 188 -17.39 -11.23 -27.07
CA GLY A 188 -18.19 -10.09 -26.56
C GLY A 188 -19.29 -10.41 -25.55
N THR A 189 -18.89 -10.57 -24.29
CA THR A 189 -19.48 -9.83 -23.17
C THR A 189 -18.33 -9.44 -22.25
N LYS A 190 -17.99 -8.15 -22.19
CA LYS A 190 -16.99 -7.63 -21.24
C LYS A 190 -17.39 -8.07 -19.83
N TYR A 191 -16.46 -8.71 -19.13
CA TYR A 191 -16.39 -8.83 -17.67
C TYR A 191 -17.61 -8.20 -16.97
N ARG A 192 -18.68 -8.98 -16.84
CA ARG A 192 -19.93 -8.49 -16.25
C ARG A 192 -19.59 -7.84 -14.91
N ASP A 193 -20.19 -6.68 -14.67
CA ASP A 193 -20.01 -5.87 -13.46
C ASP A 193 -18.69 -5.12 -13.25
N VAL A 194 -17.69 -5.16 -14.15
CA VAL A 194 -16.48 -4.31 -13.99
C VAL A 194 -16.82 -2.83 -13.85
N GLU A 195 -17.91 -2.38 -14.46
CA GLU A 195 -18.41 -1.00 -14.36
C GLU A 195 -18.77 -0.60 -12.92
N LYS A 196 -19.06 -1.58 -12.03
CA LYS A 196 -19.31 -1.32 -10.61
C LYS A 196 -18.02 -0.96 -9.85
N TRP A 197 -16.86 -1.43 -10.32
CA TRP A 197 -15.58 -1.16 -9.69
C TRP A 197 -14.91 0.09 -10.29
N PRO A 198 -14.29 0.93 -9.45
CA PRO A 198 -13.67 2.16 -9.92
C PRO A 198 -12.36 1.94 -10.68
N ASN A 199 -11.73 0.77 -10.52
CA ASN A 199 -10.48 0.44 -11.19
C ASN A 199 -10.26 -1.08 -11.28
N THR A 200 -9.31 -1.47 -12.13
CA THR A 200 -9.00 -2.88 -12.42
C THR A 200 -8.36 -3.61 -11.24
N TYR A 201 -7.64 -2.89 -10.38
CA TYR A 201 -7.00 -3.46 -9.18
C TYR A 201 -8.05 -3.98 -8.18
N THR A 202 -9.01 -3.14 -7.78
CA THR A 202 -10.05 -3.54 -6.81
C THR A 202 -10.91 -4.68 -7.34
N TYR A 203 -11.23 -4.68 -8.63
CA TYR A 203 -11.96 -5.78 -9.27
C TYR A 203 -11.15 -7.09 -9.24
N SER A 204 -9.88 -7.06 -9.66
CA SER A 204 -9.04 -8.26 -9.68
C SER A 204 -8.83 -8.86 -8.28
N LYS A 205 -8.80 -8.02 -7.24
CA LYS A 205 -8.72 -8.46 -5.85
C LYS A 205 -10.03 -9.06 -5.35
N ALA A 206 -11.18 -8.47 -5.69
CA ALA A 206 -12.48 -9.08 -5.40
C ALA A 206 -12.60 -10.47 -6.02
N LEU A 207 -12.21 -10.58 -7.31
CA LEU A 207 -12.25 -11.84 -8.03
C LEU A 207 -11.31 -12.87 -7.40
N ALA A 208 -10.10 -12.47 -7.01
CA ALA A 208 -9.16 -13.36 -6.35
C ALA A 208 -9.71 -13.97 -5.04
N GLU A 209 -10.47 -13.21 -4.25
CA GLU A 209 -11.09 -13.71 -3.02
C GLU A 209 -12.15 -14.78 -3.31
N ASP A 210 -13.02 -14.55 -4.30
CA ASP A 210 -14.00 -15.54 -4.76
C ASP A 210 -13.31 -16.80 -5.31
N MET A 211 -12.22 -16.62 -6.05
CA MET A 211 -11.40 -17.70 -6.58
C MET A 211 -10.77 -18.56 -5.49
N ILE A 212 -10.31 -17.95 -4.40
CA ILE A 212 -9.83 -18.68 -3.23
C ILE A 212 -10.93 -19.56 -2.67
N GLN A 213 -12.13 -19.01 -2.43
CA GLN A 213 -13.23 -19.78 -1.84
C GLN A 213 -13.62 -20.98 -2.71
N LYS A 214 -13.63 -20.81 -4.03
CA LYS A 214 -13.96 -21.87 -4.99
C LYS A 214 -12.89 -22.97 -5.09
N ASN A 215 -11.61 -22.67 -4.86
CA ASN A 215 -10.50 -23.58 -5.17
C ASN A 215 -9.67 -24.04 -3.96
N LYS A 216 -9.89 -23.48 -2.77
CA LYS A 216 -9.11 -23.82 -1.57
C LYS A 216 -9.26 -25.27 -1.11
N LYS A 217 -10.39 -25.93 -1.40
CA LYS A 217 -10.75 -27.26 -0.84
C LYS A 217 -10.47 -27.31 0.67
N HIS A 218 -9.56 -28.18 1.12
CA HIS A 218 -9.20 -28.36 2.52
C HIS A 218 -8.09 -27.43 3.04
N LEU A 219 -7.55 -26.53 2.21
CA LEU A 219 -6.44 -25.67 2.62
C LEU A 219 -6.85 -24.70 3.74
N PRO A 220 -5.97 -24.48 4.73
CA PRO A 220 -6.19 -23.52 5.80
C PRO A 220 -5.87 -22.10 5.31
N VAL A 221 -6.84 -21.47 4.65
CA VAL A 221 -6.67 -20.15 4.04
C VAL A 221 -7.31 -19.05 4.90
N ALA A 222 -6.64 -17.90 4.98
CA ALA A 222 -7.18 -16.65 5.49
C ALA A 222 -6.94 -15.50 4.50
N ILE A 223 -7.87 -14.54 4.47
CA ILE A 223 -7.78 -13.35 3.63
C ILE A 223 -7.61 -12.12 4.51
N PHE A 224 -6.51 -11.41 4.31
CA PHE A 224 -6.21 -10.15 4.98
C PHE A 224 -6.53 -8.97 4.05
N ARG A 225 -7.42 -8.07 4.46
CA ARG A 225 -7.88 -6.90 3.69
C ARG A 225 -7.42 -5.60 4.39
N PRO A 226 -6.19 -5.15 4.14
CA PRO A 226 -5.72 -3.83 4.60
C PRO A 226 -6.38 -2.68 3.82
N SER A 227 -6.67 -1.56 4.49
CA SER A 227 -6.95 -0.25 3.85
C SER A 227 -5.67 0.41 3.30
N MET A 228 -5.57 1.74 3.29
CA MET A 228 -4.39 2.42 2.74
C MET A 228 -3.19 2.24 3.66
N VAL A 229 -2.31 1.30 3.29
CA VAL A 229 -1.06 1.05 3.99
C VAL A 229 -0.06 2.19 3.76
N ILE A 230 0.28 2.90 4.83
CA ILE A 230 1.23 4.03 4.82
C ILE A 230 2.41 3.75 5.76
N ASN A 231 3.13 4.80 6.17
CA ASN A 231 4.39 4.71 6.89
C ASN A 231 4.32 3.81 8.14
N ALA A 232 5.46 3.24 8.52
CA ALA A 232 5.57 2.53 9.79
C ALA A 232 5.27 3.45 10.98
N TRP A 233 4.59 2.91 12.00
CA TRP A 233 4.41 3.62 13.26
C TRP A 233 5.64 3.48 14.16
N LYS A 234 6.12 2.26 14.34
CA LYS A 234 7.25 1.91 15.21
C LYS A 234 8.38 1.21 14.46
N GLU A 235 8.09 0.14 13.72
CA GLU A 235 9.13 -0.78 13.21
C GLU A 235 9.31 -0.70 11.68
N PRO A 236 10.54 -0.84 11.13
CA PRO A 236 11.81 -0.92 11.87
C PRO A 236 12.16 0.41 12.53
N HIS A 237 11.67 1.53 12.00
CA HIS A 237 11.74 2.82 12.68
C HIS A 237 10.51 3.67 12.29
N PRO A 238 10.10 4.62 13.14
CA PRO A 238 8.94 5.47 12.87
C PRO A 238 9.06 6.22 11.54
N GLY A 239 7.98 6.29 10.79
CA GLY A 239 7.93 7.00 9.52
C GLY A 239 8.52 6.25 8.32
N TRP A 240 9.06 5.04 8.49
CA TRP A 240 9.60 4.29 7.35
C TRP A 240 8.57 4.09 6.24
N ILE A 241 8.97 4.41 5.00
CA ILE A 241 8.16 4.20 3.80
C ILE A 241 9.06 3.99 2.59
N ASN A 242 8.67 3.11 1.67
CA ASN A 242 9.42 2.90 0.42
C ASN A 242 8.56 2.94 -0.85
N ASN A 243 7.27 3.27 -0.70
CA ASN A 243 6.32 3.33 -1.80
C ASN A 243 5.83 4.75 -2.03
N VAL A 244 5.49 5.05 -3.28
CA VAL A 244 4.89 6.33 -3.70
C VAL A 244 3.49 6.11 -4.28
N TYR A 245 2.75 5.15 -3.71
CA TYR A 245 1.37 4.86 -4.11
C TYR A 245 0.38 5.52 -3.14
N GLY A 246 -0.90 5.52 -3.51
CA GLY A 246 -1.98 6.11 -2.72
C GLY A 246 -1.75 7.58 -2.31
N VAL A 247 -2.14 7.87 -1.07
CA VAL A 247 -2.04 9.21 -0.47
C VAL A 247 -0.60 9.76 -0.45
N THR A 248 0.41 8.89 -0.36
CA THR A 248 1.82 9.28 -0.33
C THR A 248 2.25 10.03 -1.59
N ARG A 249 1.71 9.68 -2.76
CA ARG A 249 1.98 10.41 -4.02
C ARG A 249 1.51 11.86 -3.94
N ILE A 250 0.27 12.05 -3.47
CA ILE A 250 -0.36 13.36 -3.33
C ILE A 250 0.37 14.18 -2.26
N LEU A 251 0.70 13.54 -1.13
CA LEU A 251 1.48 14.13 -0.07
C LEU A 251 2.83 14.64 -0.60
N ALA A 252 3.59 13.83 -1.34
CA ALA A 252 4.86 14.25 -1.92
C ALA A 252 4.73 15.44 -2.90
N ASP A 253 3.66 15.48 -3.71
CA ASP A 253 3.40 16.61 -4.60
C ASP A 253 3.07 17.89 -3.83
N LEU A 254 2.22 17.80 -2.79
CA LEU A 254 1.88 18.94 -1.94
C LEU A 254 3.09 19.45 -1.15
N TYR A 255 3.88 18.54 -0.61
CA TYR A 255 5.07 18.84 0.18
C TYR A 255 6.11 19.63 -0.64
N LEU A 256 6.27 19.27 -1.90
CA LEU A 256 7.13 20.01 -2.81
C LEU A 256 6.47 21.25 -3.43
N GLY A 257 5.20 21.53 -3.15
CA GLY A 257 4.45 22.62 -3.77
C GLY A 257 4.20 22.44 -5.27
N ARG A 258 4.19 21.18 -5.76
CA ARG A 258 3.89 20.83 -7.16
C ARG A 258 2.40 20.83 -7.48
N THR A 259 1.58 20.72 -6.44
CA THR A 259 0.14 20.92 -6.47
C THR A 259 -0.24 21.73 -5.23
N GLN A 260 -1.33 22.48 -5.33
CA GLN A 260 -1.97 23.17 -4.22
C GLN A 260 -3.44 22.77 -4.09
N ILE A 261 -3.90 21.79 -4.87
CA ILE A 261 -5.31 21.41 -4.95
C ILE A 261 -5.48 19.93 -4.70
N CYS A 262 -6.55 19.57 -4.00
CA CYS A 262 -6.94 18.18 -3.82
C CYS A 262 -8.46 18.01 -3.98
N LEU A 263 -8.84 16.87 -4.55
CA LEU A 263 -10.23 16.47 -4.70
C LEU A 263 -10.55 15.43 -3.63
N TYR A 264 -11.22 15.83 -2.56
CA TYR A 264 -11.70 14.93 -1.50
C TYR A 264 -12.91 15.51 -0.79
N HIS A 265 -13.61 14.66 -0.03
CA HIS A 265 -14.70 15.10 0.82
C HIS A 265 -14.21 15.25 2.27
N ASP A 266 -14.15 16.48 2.76
CA ASP A 266 -13.58 16.86 4.07
C ASP A 266 -14.04 15.99 5.26
N ARG A 267 -15.32 15.63 5.30
CA ARG A 267 -15.93 14.88 6.41
C ARG A 267 -15.85 13.36 6.28
N LYS A 268 -15.36 12.83 5.15
CA LYS A 268 -15.28 11.38 4.93
C LYS A 268 -14.03 10.84 5.61
N VAL A 269 -14.14 9.62 6.13
CA VAL A 269 -13.02 8.92 6.78
C VAL A 269 -11.88 8.68 5.76
N CYS A 270 -10.67 9.03 6.17
CA CYS A 270 -9.43 8.72 5.49
C CYS A 270 -8.84 7.46 6.13
N ASP A 271 -9.14 6.28 5.57
CA ASP A 271 -8.77 5.02 6.22
C ASP A 271 -7.30 4.65 5.95
N LEU A 272 -6.45 4.89 6.95
CA LEU A 272 -4.99 4.74 6.89
C LEU A 272 -4.52 3.71 7.93
N ILE A 273 -3.56 2.88 7.57
CA ILE A 273 -2.99 1.88 8.49
C ILE A 273 -1.45 1.83 8.38
N PRO A 274 -0.73 1.73 9.51
CA PRO A 274 0.72 1.53 9.50
C PRO A 274 1.13 0.18 8.91
N VAL A 275 2.21 0.15 8.12
CA VAL A 275 2.72 -1.07 7.47
C VAL A 275 3.23 -2.13 8.46
N ASP A 276 3.80 -1.70 9.58
CA ASP A 276 4.30 -2.56 10.65
C ASP A 276 3.14 -3.25 11.39
N MET A 277 2.07 -2.51 11.69
CA MET A 277 0.84 -3.13 12.20
C MET A 277 0.25 -4.14 11.22
N CYS A 278 0.35 -3.90 9.90
CA CYS A 278 -0.10 -4.88 8.90
C CYS A 278 0.73 -6.17 8.97
N ALA A 279 2.05 -6.07 9.07
CA ALA A 279 2.93 -7.23 9.21
C ALA A 279 2.61 -8.02 10.50
N ASN A 280 2.41 -7.31 11.62
CA ASN A 280 2.05 -7.91 12.91
C ASN A 280 0.72 -8.66 12.84
N ALA A 281 -0.31 -8.04 12.24
CA ALA A 281 -1.60 -8.66 12.03
C ALA A 281 -1.48 -9.92 11.16
N MET A 282 -0.69 -9.88 10.08
CA MET A 282 -0.51 -11.04 9.21
C MET A 282 0.13 -12.23 9.92
N ILE A 283 1.14 -12.00 10.76
CA ILE A 283 1.79 -13.04 11.57
C ILE A 283 0.77 -13.66 12.53
N ALA A 284 0.00 -12.84 13.24
CA ALA A 284 -1.06 -13.32 14.12
C ALA A 284 -2.17 -14.09 13.37
N ILE A 285 -2.53 -13.64 12.16
CA ILE A 285 -3.49 -14.33 11.29
C ILE A 285 -2.95 -15.71 10.87
N GLY A 286 -1.66 -15.80 10.55
CA GLY A 286 -1.00 -17.08 10.23
C GLY A 286 -1.15 -18.09 11.36
N TRP A 287 -0.86 -17.66 12.59
CA TRP A 287 -1.07 -18.47 13.80
C TRP A 287 -2.54 -18.89 14.01
N GLU A 288 -3.49 -17.95 14.01
CA GLU A 288 -4.92 -18.25 14.21
C GLU A 288 -5.48 -19.17 13.12
N THR A 289 -4.96 -19.05 11.89
CA THR A 289 -5.36 -19.91 10.77
C THR A 289 -4.86 -21.33 10.97
N ALA A 290 -3.63 -21.49 11.46
CA ALA A 290 -3.04 -22.80 11.75
C ALA A 290 -3.65 -23.50 12.96
N MET A 291 -4.08 -22.74 13.98
CA MET A 291 -4.71 -23.30 15.19
C MET A 291 -6.18 -23.65 15.01
N ALA A 292 -6.80 -23.18 13.93
CA ALA A 292 -8.21 -23.43 13.68
C ALA A 292 -8.48 -24.85 13.17
N VAL A 293 -9.54 -25.47 13.68
CA VAL A 293 -10.17 -26.62 13.00
C VAL A 293 -10.60 -26.16 11.60
N TYR A 294 -10.46 -27.05 10.61
CA TYR A 294 -10.86 -26.79 9.22
C TYR A 294 -12.22 -26.08 9.15
N ARG A 295 -12.27 -25.00 8.38
CA ARG A 295 -13.49 -24.21 8.15
C ARG A 295 -13.87 -24.27 6.68
N GLU A 296 -15.13 -24.58 6.41
CA GLU A 296 -15.69 -24.54 5.06
C GLU A 296 -15.59 -23.12 4.47
N GLN A 297 -15.91 -22.10 5.27
CA GLN A 297 -15.75 -20.70 4.88
C GLN A 297 -14.39 -20.13 5.32
N THR A 298 -13.75 -19.43 4.38
CA THR A 298 -12.49 -18.72 4.61
C THR A 298 -12.72 -17.52 5.52
N LYS A 299 -11.90 -17.37 6.58
CA LYS A 299 -11.96 -16.16 7.42
C LYS A 299 -11.35 -14.97 6.68
N VAL A 300 -12.04 -13.84 6.77
CA VAL A 300 -11.59 -12.56 6.23
C VAL A 300 -11.32 -11.58 7.37
N TYR A 301 -10.26 -10.80 7.25
CA TYR A 301 -9.86 -9.81 8.25
C TYR A 301 -9.82 -8.44 7.58
N ASN A 302 -10.81 -7.58 7.85
CA ASN A 302 -10.80 -6.20 7.38
C ASN A 302 -9.95 -5.37 8.35
N PHE A 303 -8.72 -5.04 7.96
CA PHE A 303 -7.82 -4.24 8.78
C PHE A 303 -7.89 -2.77 8.38
N VAL A 304 -8.63 -2.01 9.18
CA VAL A 304 -9.07 -0.66 8.88
C VAL A 304 -8.99 0.22 10.13
N SER A 305 -8.76 1.50 9.95
CA SER A 305 -8.75 2.49 11.03
C SER A 305 -10.12 3.11 11.28
N GLY A 306 -10.96 3.22 10.25
CA GLY A 306 -12.21 3.99 10.30
C GLY A 306 -13.23 3.50 11.34
N THR A 307 -13.21 2.21 11.68
CA THR A 307 -14.14 1.63 12.64
C THR A 307 -13.70 1.85 14.10
N GLN A 308 -12.40 1.94 14.36
CA GLN A 308 -11.86 1.94 15.74
C GLN A 308 -11.14 3.24 16.14
N ASN A 309 -10.49 3.92 15.19
CA ASN A 309 -9.75 5.16 15.41
C ASN A 309 -9.84 6.05 14.15
N PRO A 310 -11.02 6.60 13.82
CA PRO A 310 -11.23 7.32 12.57
C PRO A 310 -10.47 8.65 12.53
N ILE A 311 -9.99 9.01 11.34
CA ILE A 311 -9.52 10.35 10.99
C ILE A 311 -10.20 10.79 9.69
N THR A 312 -10.67 12.02 9.62
CA THR A 312 -11.25 12.57 8.39
C THR A 312 -10.19 13.08 7.41
N TRP A 313 -10.51 13.17 6.12
CA TRP A 313 -9.60 13.79 5.14
C TRP A 313 -9.19 15.22 5.53
N LYS A 314 -10.11 15.99 6.11
CA LYS A 314 -9.81 17.35 6.57
C LYS A 314 -8.78 17.34 7.69
N GLU A 315 -8.97 16.52 8.73
CA GLU A 315 -8.04 16.42 9.87
C GLU A 315 -6.67 15.94 9.42
N TYR A 316 -6.62 14.90 8.57
CA TYR A 316 -5.38 14.39 8.01
C TYR A 316 -4.58 15.49 7.31
N TRP A 317 -5.19 16.23 6.38
CA TRP A 317 -4.50 17.28 5.65
C TRP A 317 -4.16 18.51 6.50
N LEU A 318 -4.95 18.81 7.53
CA LEU A 318 -4.63 19.84 8.51
C LEU A 318 -3.35 19.50 9.27
N TYR A 319 -3.26 18.28 9.81
CA TYR A 319 -2.05 17.82 10.51
C TYR A 319 -0.85 17.79 9.57
N VAL A 320 -0.99 17.18 8.39
CA VAL A 320 0.07 17.17 7.37
C VAL A 320 0.59 18.59 7.09
N GLY A 321 -0.31 19.55 6.85
CA GLY A 321 0.07 20.92 6.55
C GLY A 321 0.80 21.62 7.69
N GLN A 322 0.42 21.36 8.94
CA GLN A 322 1.14 21.86 10.12
C GLN A 322 2.54 21.26 10.21
N LYS A 323 2.69 19.95 9.98
CA LYS A 323 3.99 19.27 10.06
C LYS A 323 4.91 19.64 8.90
N ILE A 324 4.39 19.86 7.69
CA ILE A 324 5.17 20.38 6.55
C ILE A 324 5.74 21.77 6.86
N LYS A 325 4.96 22.65 7.49
CA LYS A 325 5.44 23.98 7.92
C LYS A 325 6.61 23.89 8.92
N GLN A 326 6.58 22.90 9.80
CA GLN A 326 7.62 22.67 10.82
C GLN A 326 8.88 22.01 10.24
N CYS A 327 8.69 21.16 9.22
CA CYS A 327 9.73 20.36 8.58
C CYS A 327 9.73 20.53 7.04
N PRO A 328 9.89 21.74 6.48
CA PRO A 328 9.77 21.93 5.03
C PRO A 328 10.90 21.24 4.26
N ALA A 329 10.65 20.84 3.00
CA ALA A 329 11.67 20.22 2.16
C ALA A 329 12.63 21.25 1.54
N ALA A 330 13.93 20.95 1.50
CA ALA A 330 14.98 21.83 1.01
C ALA A 330 14.83 22.18 -0.48
N HIS A 331 14.32 21.24 -1.27
CA HIS A 331 14.08 21.42 -2.71
C HIS A 331 12.59 21.66 -3.03
N ALA A 332 11.82 22.16 -2.07
CA ALA A 332 10.45 22.62 -2.32
C ALA A 332 10.42 23.67 -3.45
N GLN A 333 9.50 23.49 -4.38
CA GLN A 333 9.34 24.34 -5.57
C GLN A 333 8.42 25.52 -5.30
N TRP A 334 7.46 25.35 -4.40
CA TRP A 334 6.52 26.39 -3.99
C TRP A 334 6.16 26.28 -2.50
N TYR A 335 5.57 27.34 -1.96
CA TYR A 335 5.03 27.33 -0.59
C TYR A 335 3.88 26.33 -0.48
N TYR A 336 3.82 25.61 0.65
CA TYR A 336 2.70 24.70 0.93
C TYR A 336 1.43 25.51 1.17
N CYS A 337 0.48 25.38 0.25
CA CYS A 337 -0.91 25.75 0.46
C CYS A 337 -1.81 24.67 -0.13
N LEU A 338 -3.00 24.52 0.45
CA LEU A 338 -3.94 23.49 0.05
C LEU A 338 -5.34 24.08 -0.07
N ILE A 339 -5.93 23.92 -1.25
CA ILE A 339 -7.32 24.20 -1.55
C ILE A 339 -7.99 22.85 -1.81
N CYS A 340 -8.99 22.51 -0.99
CA CYS A 340 -9.77 21.31 -1.20
C CYS A 340 -11.11 21.63 -1.88
N THR A 341 -11.60 20.67 -2.65
CA THR A 341 -12.99 20.68 -3.12
C THR A 341 -13.47 19.25 -3.27
N ARG A 342 -14.78 19.04 -3.12
CA ARG A 342 -15.45 17.77 -3.44
C ARG A 342 -16.06 17.74 -4.84
N PHE A 343 -16.10 18.90 -5.52
CA PHE A 343 -16.81 19.06 -6.79
C PHE A 343 -15.85 19.04 -7.98
N TRP A 344 -16.07 18.10 -8.89
CA TRP A 344 -15.23 17.91 -10.09
C TRP A 344 -15.13 19.16 -10.98
N PRO A 345 -16.22 19.92 -11.26
CA PRO A 345 -16.12 21.13 -12.08
C PRO A 345 -15.21 22.20 -11.45
N ILE A 346 -15.36 22.42 -10.14
CA ILE A 346 -14.51 23.36 -9.39
C ILE A 346 -13.05 22.88 -9.42
N TYR A 347 -12.81 21.59 -9.17
CA TYR A 347 -11.46 21.03 -9.25
C TYR A 347 -10.83 21.24 -10.64
N SER A 348 -11.59 21.02 -11.71
CA SER A 348 -11.12 21.17 -13.08
C SER A 348 -10.72 22.63 -13.38
N ILE A 349 -11.53 23.59 -12.95
CA ILE A 349 -11.23 25.03 -13.06
C ILE A 349 -9.95 25.36 -12.28
N LEU A 350 -9.88 24.97 -11.01
CA LEU A 350 -8.73 25.21 -10.16
C LEU A 350 -7.46 24.56 -10.73
N TRP A 351 -7.57 23.35 -11.27
CA TRP A 351 -6.45 22.65 -11.91
C TRP A 351 -5.93 23.41 -13.13
N CYS A 352 -6.84 23.91 -13.98
CA CYS A 352 -6.46 24.73 -15.13
C CYS A 352 -5.67 25.98 -14.69
N PHE A 353 -6.16 26.73 -13.71
CA PHE A 353 -5.55 28.02 -13.33
C PHE A 353 -4.36 27.90 -12.37
N LEU A 354 -4.36 26.92 -11.47
CA LEU A 354 -3.34 26.78 -10.42
C LEU A 354 -2.23 25.78 -10.76
N GLN A 355 -2.48 24.86 -11.70
CA GLN A 355 -1.46 23.90 -12.14
C GLN A 355 -1.09 24.05 -13.61
N LEU A 356 -2.08 24.02 -14.52
CA LEU A 356 -1.81 23.94 -15.95
C LEU A 356 -1.25 25.26 -16.51
N VAL A 357 -1.91 26.39 -16.26
CA VAL A 357 -1.47 27.72 -16.73
C VAL A 357 -0.07 28.06 -16.20
N PRO A 358 0.24 27.94 -14.89
CA PRO A 358 1.59 28.14 -14.39
C PRO A 358 2.62 27.20 -15.02
N ALA A 359 2.25 25.94 -15.28
CA ALA A 359 3.15 25.01 -15.96
C ALA A 359 3.49 25.45 -17.39
N PHE A 360 2.54 26.03 -18.13
CA PHE A 360 2.80 26.63 -19.44
C PHE A 360 3.70 27.86 -19.34
N LEU A 361 3.44 28.76 -18.39
CA LEU A 361 4.28 29.95 -18.18
C LEU A 361 5.73 29.59 -17.83
N LEU A 362 5.92 28.64 -16.90
CA LEU A 362 7.25 28.12 -16.55
C LEU A 362 7.93 27.46 -17.76
N GLN A 363 7.17 26.77 -18.61
CA GLN A 363 7.71 26.16 -19.82
C GLN A 363 8.23 27.21 -20.82
N ILE A 364 7.54 28.35 -20.96
CA ILE A 364 7.96 29.46 -21.82
C ILE A 364 9.20 30.14 -21.22
N LEU A 365 9.18 30.43 -19.91
CA LEU A 365 10.28 31.08 -19.19
C LEU A 365 11.58 30.27 -19.22
N PHE A 366 11.48 28.95 -19.08
CA PHE A 366 12.64 28.04 -19.05
C PHE A 366 12.84 27.25 -20.35
N TYR A 367 12.32 27.77 -21.47
CA TYR A 367 12.38 27.09 -22.77
C TYR A 367 13.81 26.69 -23.16
N CYS A 368 14.81 27.51 -22.82
CA CYS A 368 16.21 27.27 -23.14
C CYS A 368 16.99 26.44 -22.11
N THR A 369 16.46 26.22 -20.89
CA THR A 369 17.22 25.61 -19.77
C THR A 369 16.59 24.35 -19.19
N SER A 370 15.32 24.06 -19.52
CA SER A 370 14.60 22.88 -19.03
C SER A 370 14.21 21.95 -20.18
N PRO A 371 14.16 20.62 -19.94
CA PRO A 371 13.67 19.69 -20.94
C PRO A 371 12.28 20.11 -21.43
N PRO A 372 12.00 20.05 -22.74
CA PRO A 372 10.72 20.46 -23.28
C PRO A 372 9.58 19.68 -22.60
N LYS A 373 8.59 20.41 -22.08
CA LYS A 373 7.31 19.93 -21.53
C LYS A 373 7.35 19.26 -20.14
N ARG A 374 8.43 19.38 -19.35
CA ARG A 374 8.52 18.74 -18.02
C ARG A 374 7.36 19.11 -17.08
N HIS A 375 7.06 20.41 -16.94
CA HIS A 375 6.06 20.90 -16.00
C HIS A 375 4.62 20.54 -16.43
N ILE A 376 4.33 20.65 -17.72
CA ILE A 376 3.02 20.30 -18.29
C ILE A 376 2.77 18.80 -18.13
N ARG A 377 3.77 17.96 -18.46
CA ARG A 377 3.66 16.51 -18.27
C ARG A 377 3.37 16.15 -16.82
N HIS A 378 4.05 16.78 -15.86
CA HIS A 378 3.79 16.56 -14.44
C HIS A 378 2.33 16.89 -14.06
N SER A 379 1.82 18.05 -14.49
CA SER A 379 0.43 18.47 -14.23
C SER A 379 -0.59 17.48 -14.79
N ILE A 380 -0.38 17.00 -16.02
CA ILE A 380 -1.25 16.00 -16.67
C ILE A 380 -1.20 14.65 -15.93
N GLU A 381 -0.02 14.17 -15.57
CA GLU A 381 0.13 12.91 -14.82
C GLU A 381 -0.50 13.00 -13.42
N HIS A 382 -0.40 14.17 -12.77
CA HIS A 382 -1.09 14.44 -11.51
C HIS A 382 -2.62 14.40 -11.68
N LEU A 383 -3.17 15.02 -12.73
CA LEU A 383 -4.61 14.96 -13.03
C LEU A 383 -5.08 13.52 -13.26
N LYS A 384 -4.35 12.73 -14.08
CA LYS A 384 -4.65 11.31 -14.30
C LYS A 384 -4.69 10.54 -12.98
N TYR A 385 -3.75 10.84 -12.08
CA TYR A 385 -3.71 10.23 -10.76
C TYR A 385 -4.91 10.62 -9.89
N VAL A 386 -5.31 11.90 -9.89
CA VAL A 386 -6.51 12.35 -9.15
C VAL A 386 -7.78 11.70 -9.69
N VAL A 387 -7.93 11.56 -11.01
CA VAL A 387 -9.07 10.84 -11.61
C VAL A 387 -9.16 9.40 -11.11
N LEU A 388 -8.00 8.75 -10.94
CA LEU A 388 -7.90 7.36 -10.52
C LEU A 388 -8.28 7.14 -9.05
N VAL A 389 -7.96 8.09 -8.18
CA VAL A 389 -8.24 7.98 -6.73
C VAL A 389 -9.50 8.70 -6.28
N LYS A 390 -10.12 9.54 -7.14
CA LYS A 390 -11.32 10.34 -6.79
C LYS A 390 -12.46 9.52 -6.22
N TYR A 391 -12.60 8.27 -6.66
CA TYR A 391 -13.66 7.39 -6.19
C TYR A 391 -13.55 7.14 -4.68
N PHE A 392 -12.32 6.98 -4.18
CA PHE A 392 -11.99 6.71 -2.77
C PHE A 392 -11.91 7.97 -1.93
N SER A 393 -11.40 9.07 -2.47
CA SER A 393 -11.30 10.33 -1.71
C SER A 393 -12.64 11.03 -1.51
N LEU A 394 -13.67 10.67 -2.28
CA LEU A 394 -15.02 11.25 -2.20
C LEU A 394 -16.05 10.36 -1.49
N ARG A 395 -15.66 9.15 -1.10
CA ARG A 395 -16.54 8.15 -0.47
C ARG A 395 -15.96 7.67 0.85
N GLU A 396 -16.80 7.02 1.64
CA GLU A 396 -16.40 6.25 2.80
C GLU A 396 -17.19 4.95 2.82
N TRP A 397 -16.69 3.99 3.59
CA TRP A 397 -17.25 2.65 3.71
C TRP A 397 -17.43 2.33 5.19
N LYS A 398 -18.50 1.60 5.49
CA LYS A 398 -18.71 1.02 6.81
C LYS A 398 -18.12 -0.39 6.83
N TYR A 399 -17.02 -0.57 7.56
CA TYR A 399 -16.35 -1.85 7.66
C TYR A 399 -16.71 -2.58 8.95
N HIS A 400 -16.92 -3.88 8.85
CA HIS A 400 -16.90 -4.79 10.00
C HIS A 400 -15.48 -5.31 10.16
N ASP A 401 -14.95 -5.32 11.38
CA ASP A 401 -13.58 -5.72 11.73
C ASP A 401 -13.55 -6.68 12.95
N THR A 402 -14.63 -7.42 13.14
CA THR A 402 -14.87 -8.30 14.29
C THR A 402 -13.80 -9.39 14.40
N ASN A 403 -13.35 -9.98 13.29
CA ASN A 403 -12.31 -11.00 13.26
C ASN A 403 -10.95 -10.43 13.66
N VAL A 404 -10.61 -9.21 13.22
CA VAL A 404 -9.38 -8.51 13.66
C VAL A 404 -9.41 -8.25 15.17
N ARG A 405 -10.52 -7.71 15.68
CA ARG A 405 -10.68 -7.42 17.12
C ARG A 405 -10.65 -8.70 17.96
N SER A 406 -11.32 -9.75 17.48
CA SER A 406 -11.30 -11.06 18.13
C SER A 406 -9.89 -11.64 18.16
N LEU A 407 -9.14 -11.55 17.06
CA LEU A 407 -7.75 -12.01 16.99
C LEU A 407 -6.86 -11.28 17.98
N LEU A 408 -6.91 -9.94 18.01
CA LEU A 408 -6.16 -9.14 18.98
C LEU A 408 -6.49 -9.55 20.42
N GLY A 409 -7.77 -9.81 20.71
CA GLY A 409 -8.26 -10.25 22.02
C GLY A 409 -7.74 -11.63 22.45
N LYS A 410 -7.33 -12.50 21.52
CA LYS A 410 -6.76 -13.83 21.80
C LYS A 410 -5.27 -13.81 22.13
N LEU A 411 -4.56 -12.76 21.73
CA LEU A 411 -3.13 -12.64 21.99
C LEU A 411 -2.86 -12.39 23.47
N THR A 412 -1.78 -12.99 23.98
CA THR A 412 -1.25 -12.71 25.31
C THR A 412 -0.75 -11.26 25.41
N PRO A 413 -0.63 -10.67 26.61
CA PRO A 413 -0.05 -9.33 26.77
C PRO A 413 1.34 -9.20 26.12
N GLU A 414 2.18 -10.23 26.24
CA GLU A 414 3.52 -10.28 25.68
C GLU A 414 3.48 -10.36 24.15
N ASP A 415 2.61 -11.21 23.58
CA ASP A 415 2.38 -11.26 22.13
C ASP A 415 1.86 -9.92 21.60
N ARG A 416 1.03 -9.20 22.35
CA ARG A 416 0.50 -7.88 21.94
C ARG A 416 1.56 -6.78 21.98
N ASP A 417 2.56 -6.90 22.84
CA ASP A 417 3.66 -5.95 22.88
C ASP A 417 4.58 -6.14 21.66
N ILE A 418 4.93 -7.40 21.37
CA ILE A 418 5.80 -7.74 20.23
C ILE A 418 5.05 -7.57 18.90
N PHE A 419 3.85 -8.14 18.75
CA PHE A 419 3.07 -8.16 17.51
C PHE A 419 1.88 -7.21 17.59
N ASN A 420 2.11 -5.95 17.96
CA ASN A 420 1.06 -4.96 18.12
C ASN A 420 0.40 -4.55 16.79
N PHE A 421 -0.93 -4.66 16.72
CA PHE A 421 -1.75 -4.11 15.64
C PHE A 421 -3.04 -3.43 16.15
N ASP A 422 -3.02 -2.92 17.39
CA ASP A 422 -4.13 -2.17 17.97
C ASP A 422 -4.12 -0.70 17.48
N ILE A 423 -4.91 -0.42 16.46
CA ILE A 423 -4.99 0.91 15.85
C ILE A 423 -5.49 2.00 16.82
N LYS A 424 -6.16 1.63 17.93
CA LYS A 424 -6.65 2.59 18.94
C LYS A 424 -5.53 3.27 19.71
N GLN A 425 -4.34 2.66 19.76
CA GLN A 425 -3.17 3.23 20.43
C GLN A 425 -2.49 4.32 19.61
N LEU A 426 -2.88 4.48 18.34
CA LEU A 426 -2.25 5.42 17.42
C LEU A 426 -2.73 6.85 17.69
N ASN A 427 -1.83 7.72 18.13
CA ASN A 427 -2.08 9.17 18.13
C ASN A 427 -1.85 9.74 16.73
N TRP A 428 -2.91 10.20 16.06
CA TRP A 428 -2.83 10.69 14.69
C TRP A 428 -1.87 11.88 14.50
N ASN A 429 -1.81 12.81 15.44
CA ASN A 429 -0.97 14.01 15.31
C ASN A 429 0.53 13.65 15.37
N GLU A 430 0.91 12.80 16.32
CA GLU A 430 2.29 12.30 16.46
C GLU A 430 2.67 11.38 15.31
N TYR A 431 1.75 10.48 14.92
CA TYR A 431 1.99 9.57 13.82
C TYR A 431 2.19 10.32 12.49
N ILE A 432 1.35 11.31 12.18
CA ILE A 432 1.48 12.11 10.96
C ILE A 432 2.78 12.93 10.95
N GLU A 433 3.28 13.35 12.11
CA GLU A 433 4.61 13.96 12.20
C GLU A 433 5.71 13.02 11.72
N SER A 434 5.70 11.78 12.19
CA SER A 434 6.63 10.73 11.74
C SER A 434 6.44 10.43 10.26
N CYS A 435 5.21 10.38 9.75
CA CYS A 435 4.94 10.20 8.33
C CYS A 435 5.53 11.31 7.47
N VAL A 436 5.38 12.58 7.87
CA VAL A 436 5.91 13.74 7.12
C VAL A 436 7.45 13.76 7.16
N LYS A 437 8.08 13.43 8.29
CA LYS A 437 9.54 13.26 8.36
C LYS A 437 10.01 12.10 7.47
N GLY A 438 9.30 10.97 7.52
CA GLY A 438 9.58 9.79 6.71
C GLY A 438 9.46 10.03 5.20
N VAL A 439 8.44 10.77 4.75
CA VAL A 439 8.30 11.16 3.34
C VAL A 439 9.49 12.03 2.91
N ARG A 440 9.89 13.00 3.73
CA ARG A 440 11.06 13.84 3.45
C ARG A 440 12.33 13.00 3.25
N GLN A 441 12.63 12.11 4.20
CA GLN A 441 13.86 11.32 4.17
C GLN A 441 13.82 10.24 3.07
N HIS A 442 12.77 9.43 3.02
CA HIS A 442 12.77 8.22 2.19
C HIS A 442 12.24 8.43 0.78
N ILE A 443 11.26 9.32 0.60
CA ILE A 443 10.62 9.58 -0.70
C ILE A 443 11.26 10.77 -1.40
N LEU A 444 11.41 11.90 -0.70
CA LEU A 444 12.00 13.12 -1.26
C LEU A 444 13.53 13.06 -1.28
N LYS A 445 14.15 12.08 -0.58
CA LYS A 445 15.61 11.94 -0.44
C LYS A 445 16.26 13.23 0.09
N ASP A 446 15.57 13.87 1.03
CA ASP A 446 16.00 15.10 1.66
C ASP A 446 16.35 14.85 3.13
N ASP A 447 17.65 14.90 3.43
CA ASP A 447 18.16 14.59 4.76
C ASP A 447 17.73 15.63 5.81
N MET A 448 17.73 15.23 7.09
CA MET A 448 17.35 16.14 8.17
C MET A 448 18.38 17.24 8.41
N SER A 449 19.65 17.05 8.01
CA SER A 449 20.69 18.08 8.07
C SER A 449 20.36 19.31 7.23
N THR A 450 19.55 19.18 6.17
CA THR A 450 19.16 20.30 5.29
C THR A 450 18.03 21.16 5.88
N LEU A 451 17.45 20.78 7.03
CA LEU A 451 16.26 21.42 7.60
C LEU A 451 16.43 22.92 7.87
N ALA A 452 17.60 23.35 8.35
CA ALA A 452 17.86 24.76 8.60
C ALA A 452 17.81 25.59 7.31
N PHE A 453 18.42 25.08 6.23
CA PHE A 453 18.34 25.69 4.89
C PHE A 453 16.91 25.68 4.37
N ALA A 454 16.22 24.54 4.50
CA ALA A 454 14.85 24.37 4.04
C ALA A 454 13.89 25.37 4.70
N ARG A 455 14.05 25.65 6.00
CA ARG A 455 13.25 26.64 6.74
C ARG A 455 13.45 28.06 6.19
N LYS A 456 14.69 28.47 5.91
CA LYS A 456 14.98 29.78 5.29
C LYS A 456 14.33 29.89 3.91
N ARG A 457 14.52 28.87 3.07
CA ARG A 457 13.88 28.81 1.75
C ARG A 457 12.36 28.85 1.85
N TYR A 458 11.77 28.15 2.81
CA TYR A 458 10.33 28.12 3.02
C TYR A 458 9.76 29.51 3.37
N GLN A 459 10.47 30.31 4.17
CA GLN A 459 10.11 31.70 4.45
C GLN A 459 10.16 32.57 3.18
N THR A 460 11.16 32.39 2.33
CA THR A 460 11.22 33.08 1.02
C THR A 460 10.05 32.68 0.13
N LEU A 461 9.75 31.38 0.03
CA LEU A 461 8.62 30.88 -0.75
C LEU A 461 7.28 31.41 -0.21
N TYR A 462 7.15 31.52 1.11
CA TYR A 462 5.98 32.14 1.74
C TYR A 462 5.82 33.61 1.36
N ALA A 463 6.90 34.40 1.43
CA ALA A 463 6.88 35.80 1.02
C ALA A 463 6.49 35.95 -0.47
N LEU A 464 7.08 35.14 -1.35
CA LEU A 464 6.74 35.11 -2.78
C LEU A 464 5.26 34.74 -3.00
N HIS A 465 4.74 33.79 -2.22
CA HIS A 465 3.33 33.42 -2.29
C HIS A 465 2.41 34.57 -1.86
N CYS A 466 2.74 35.26 -0.75
CA CYS A 466 1.98 36.42 -0.30
C CYS A 466 1.98 37.55 -1.33
N VAL A 467 3.13 37.85 -1.95
CA VAL A 467 3.23 38.85 -3.03
C VAL A 467 2.35 38.45 -4.21
N LEU A 468 2.45 37.20 -4.68
CA LEU A 468 1.64 36.71 -5.78
C LEU A 468 0.13 36.83 -5.49
N VAL A 469 -0.31 36.37 -4.32
CA VAL A 469 -1.72 36.43 -3.91
C VAL A 469 -2.20 37.88 -3.83
N THR A 470 -1.40 38.78 -3.26
CA THR A 470 -1.73 40.22 -3.18
C THR A 470 -1.86 40.84 -4.57
N CYS A 471 -0.91 40.56 -5.48
CA CYS A 471 -0.98 41.03 -6.86
C CYS A 471 -2.23 40.52 -7.59
N LEU A 472 -2.61 39.25 -7.39
CA LEU A 472 -3.82 38.68 -7.98
C LEU A 472 -5.09 39.33 -7.44
N ILE A 473 -5.16 39.59 -6.12
CA ILE A 473 -6.29 40.29 -5.50
C ILE A 473 -6.41 41.71 -6.05
N LEU A 474 -5.31 42.45 -6.15
CA LEU A 474 -5.29 43.80 -6.71
C LEU A 474 -5.69 43.82 -8.20
N LEU A 475 -5.27 42.81 -8.97
CA LEU A 475 -5.66 42.66 -10.38
C LEU A 475 -7.17 42.42 -10.50
N ILE A 476 -7.74 41.52 -9.68
CA ILE A 476 -9.17 41.26 -9.64
C ILE A 476 -9.93 42.53 -9.26
N PHE A 477 -9.49 43.23 -8.21
CA PHE A 477 -10.10 44.49 -7.79
C PHE A 477 -10.09 45.54 -8.92
N ARG A 478 -8.96 45.69 -9.62
CA ARG A 478 -8.85 46.61 -10.76
C ARG A 478 -9.76 46.22 -11.94
N MET A 479 -9.88 44.93 -12.24
CA MET A 479 -10.79 44.45 -13.28
C MET A 479 -12.24 44.75 -12.92
N VAL A 480 -12.66 44.45 -11.69
CA VAL A 480 -14.02 44.75 -11.21
C VAL A 480 -14.28 46.25 -11.26
N TRP A 481 -13.34 47.08 -10.78
CA TRP A 481 -13.45 48.54 -10.85
C TRP A 481 -13.65 49.04 -12.29
N TYR A 482 -12.87 48.51 -13.24
CA TYR A 482 -12.97 48.90 -14.65
C TYR A 482 -14.29 48.52 -15.32
N PHE A 483 -14.91 47.40 -14.94
CA PHE A 483 -16.21 46.99 -15.50
C PHE A 483 -17.42 47.59 -14.75
N CYS A 484 -17.21 48.13 -13.55
CA CYS A 484 -18.24 48.81 -12.77
C CYS A 484 -18.21 50.35 -12.88
N SER A 485 -17.11 50.91 -13.41
CA SER A 485 -16.98 52.32 -13.80
C SER A 485 -17.37 52.48 -15.27
#